data_AF-A0AB32XBG0-F1
#
_entry.id   AF-A0AB32XBG0-F1
#
_cell.length_a   1.000
_cell.length_b   1.000
_cell.length_c   1.000
_cell.angle_alpha   90.00
_cell.angle_beta   90.00
_cell.angle_gamma   90.00
#
_symmetry.space_group_name_H-M   'P 1'
#
loop_
_entity.id
_entity.type
_entity.pdbx_description
1 polymer ?
#
loop_
_entity_poly.entity_id
_entity_poly.type
_entity_poly.pdbx_seq_one_letter_code
_entity_poly.pdbx_strand_id
1 'polypeptide(L)'
;MKKANIKTKTIIWLILAIIAFILLIIFSVVLHNTIQVLKLSEFISFDKDYLHEAMSQYSFAIAIITFSSIIILIGTYISYAGFKSWKYNATI
;
A
#
# COMPACT_ATOMS: atom_id res chain seq x y z
N MET A 1 23.20 -11.75 23.53
CA MET A 1 22.23 -11.08 22.63
C MET A 1 22.52 -11.49 21.19
N LYS A 2 21.60 -12.16 20.48
CA LYS A 2 21.80 -12.56 19.08
C LYS A 2 22.00 -11.31 18.22
N LYS A 3 23.08 -11.25 17.43
CA LYS A 3 23.30 -10.16 16.45
C LYS A 3 22.06 -10.09 15.55
N ALA A 4 21.32 -8.99 15.63
CA ALA A 4 20.19 -8.76 14.74
C ALA A 4 20.73 -8.73 13.30
N ASN A 5 20.20 -9.58 12.42
CA ASN A 5 20.62 -9.59 11.01
C ASN A 5 19.96 -8.39 10.29
N ILE A 6 20.59 -7.22 10.42
CA ILE A 6 20.10 -5.95 9.86
C ILE A 6 19.87 -6.10 8.36
N LYS A 7 20.76 -6.83 7.65
CA LYS A 7 20.66 -7.03 6.20
C LYS A 7 19.34 -7.69 5.81
N THR A 8 18.99 -8.80 6.45
CA THR A 8 17.74 -9.52 6.17
C THR A 8 16.51 -8.68 6.47
N LYS A 9 16.52 -7.92 7.58
CA LYS A 9 15.38 -7.06 7.94
C LYS A 9 15.16 -5.93 6.92
N THR A 10 16.24 -5.30 6.46
CA THR A 10 16.19 -4.26 5.41
C THR A 10 15.59 -4.80 4.12
N ILE A 11 15.96 -6.01 3.70
CA ILE A 11 15.44 -6.67 2.49
C ILE A 11 13.95 -7.01 2.64
N ILE A 12 13.54 -7.55 3.79
CA ILE A 12 12.12 -7.85 4.06
C ILE A 12 11.27 -6.57 3.96
N TRP A 13 11.72 -5.48 4.58
CA TRP A 13 11.01 -4.19 4.52
C TRP A 13 11.01 -3.59 3.12
N LEU A 14 12.07 -3.77 2.33
CA LEU A 14 12.11 -3.35 0.94
C LEU A 14 11.05 -4.10 0.10
N ILE A 15 10.96 -5.42 0.25
CA ILE A 15 9.98 -6.25 -0.45
C ILE A 15 8.55 -5.85 -0.06
N LEU A 16 8.30 -5.64 1.24
CA LEU A 16 7.00 -5.15 1.73
C LEU A 16 6.63 -3.79 1.14
N ALA A 17 7.57 -2.85 1.04
CA ALA A 17 7.34 -1.55 0.42
C ALA A 17 6.99 -1.67 -1.07
N ILE A 18 7.66 -2.57 -1.81
CA ILE A 18 7.36 -2.83 -3.22
C ILE A 18 5.95 -3.42 -3.38
N ILE A 19 5.58 -4.41 -2.56
CA ILE A 19 4.24 -5.00 -2.59
C ILE A 19 3.17 -3.95 -2.28
N ALA A 20 3.39 -3.13 -1.25
CA ALA A 20 2.50 -2.03 -0.91
C ALA A 20 2.36 -1.02 -2.05
N PHE A 21 3.44 -0.72 -2.76
CA PHE A 21 3.40 0.17 -3.93
C PHE A 21 2.54 -0.40 -5.07
N ILE A 22 2.67 -1.71 -5.35
CA ILE A 22 1.83 -2.39 -6.35
C ILE A 22 0.35 -2.34 -5.94
N LEU A 23 0.05 -2.65 -4.68
CA LEU A 23 -1.33 -2.58 -4.15
C LEU A 23 -1.92 -1.17 -4.24
N LEU A 24 -1.11 -0.14 -3.94
CA LEU A 24 -1.53 1.26 -4.06
C LEU A 24 -1.99 1.59 -5.48
N ILE A 25 -1.23 1.15 -6.50
CA ILE A 25 -1.59 1.38 -7.91
C ILE A 25 -2.90 0.66 -8.26
N ILE A 26 -2.99 -0.64 -7.95
CA ILE A 26 -4.17 -1.45 -8.26
C ILE A 26 -5.43 -0.84 -7.63
N PHE A 27 -5.37 -0.55 -6.33
CA PHE A 27 -6.54 -0.01 -5.63
C PHE A 27 -6.85 1.44 -5.97
N SER A 28 -5.87 2.22 -6.46
CA SER A 28 -6.14 3.55 -7.03
C SER A 28 -7.02 3.45 -8.27
N VAL A 29 -6.77 2.47 -9.14
CA VAL A 29 -7.62 2.21 -10.33
C VAL A 29 -9.01 1.73 -9.91
N VAL A 30 -9.10 0.80 -8.97
CA VAL A 30 -10.39 0.32 -8.43
C VAL A 30 -11.19 1.50 -7.86
N LEU A 31 -10.57 2.33 -7.02
CA LEU A 31 -11.21 3.48 -6.42
C LEU A 31 -11.75 4.44 -7.48
N HIS A 32 -10.97 4.73 -8.51
CA HIS A 32 -11.40 5.59 -9.61
C HIS A 32 -12.65 5.06 -10.31
N ASN A 33 -12.65 3.77 -10.64
CA ASN A 33 -13.78 3.12 -11.31
C ASN A 33 -15.02 3.09 -10.41
N THR A 34 -14.87 2.73 -9.13
CA THR A 34 -15.98 2.69 -8.19
C THR A 34 -16.60 4.07 -7.97
N ILE A 35 -15.79 5.14 -7.91
CA ILE A 35 -16.29 6.52 -7.83
C ILE A 35 -17.13 6.87 -9.05
N GLN A 36 -16.70 6.47 -10.25
CA GLN A 36 -17.48 6.72 -11.47
C GLN A 36 -18.83 6.00 -11.44
N VAL A 37 -18.86 4.74 -11.02
CA VAL A 37 -20.10 3.96 -10.86
C VAL A 37 -21.03 4.61 -9.85
N LEU A 38 -20.51 5.01 -8.69
CA LEU A 38 -21.30 5.65 -7.64
C LEU A 38 -21.90 6.98 -8.12
N LYS A 39 -21.13 7.79 -8.84
CA LYS A 39 -21.64 9.03 -9.46
C LYS A 39 -22.73 8.76 -10.48
N LEU A 40 -22.58 7.72 -11.31
CA LEU A 40 -23.58 7.38 -12.32
C LEU A 40 -24.89 6.91 -11.67
N SER A 41 -24.81 6.30 -10.49
CA SER A 41 -25.99 5.87 -9.72
C SER A 41 -26.86 7.02 -9.21
N GLU A 42 -26.35 8.26 -9.20
CA GLU A 42 -27.16 9.45 -8.90
C GLU A 42 -28.11 9.82 -10.05
N PHE A 43 -27.81 9.38 -11.27
CA PHE A 43 -28.59 9.71 -12.47
C PHE A 43 -29.43 8.54 -12.98
N ILE A 44 -29.04 7.30 -12.65
CA ILE A 44 -29.66 6.07 -13.16
C ILE A 44 -29.88 5.11 -11.99
N SER A 45 -31.07 4.50 -11.95
CA SER A 45 -31.39 3.49 -10.93
C SER A 45 -30.63 2.19 -11.19
N PHE A 46 -29.64 1.90 -10.34
CA PHE A 46 -29.02 0.59 -10.26
C PHE A 46 -29.76 -0.32 -9.29
N ASP A 47 -29.60 -1.62 -9.46
CA ASP A 47 -30.02 -2.59 -8.48
C ASP A 47 -29.23 -2.37 -7.15
N LYS A 48 -29.93 -2.51 -6.03
CA LYS A 48 -29.43 -2.18 -4.69
C LYS A 48 -28.23 -3.03 -4.31
N ASP A 49 -28.21 -4.28 -4.76
CA ASP A 49 -27.12 -5.21 -4.46
C ASP A 49 -25.82 -4.77 -5.13
N TYR A 50 -25.89 -4.29 -6.38
CA TYR A 50 -24.74 -3.74 -7.09
C TYR A 50 -24.21 -2.46 -6.45
N LEU A 51 -25.11 -1.59 -5.98
CA LEU A 51 -24.74 -0.34 -5.31
C LEU A 51 -24.07 -0.63 -3.95
N HIS A 52 -24.58 -1.62 -3.23
CA HIS A 52 -23.98 -2.08 -1.97
C HIS A 52 -22.57 -2.65 -2.19
N GLU A 53 -22.38 -3.48 -3.22
CA GLU A 53 -21.07 -4.02 -3.57
C GLU A 53 -20.09 -2.90 -3.96
N ALA A 54 -20.52 -1.92 -4.76
CA ALA A 54 -19.72 -0.76 -5.11
C ALA A 54 -19.30 0.04 -3.86
N MET A 55 -20.20 0.31 -2.92
CA MET A 55 -19.85 1.01 -1.68
C MET A 55 -18.85 0.23 -0.81
N SER A 56 -18.97 -1.10 -0.79
CA SER A 56 -18.01 -1.98 -0.11
C SER A 56 -16.63 -1.89 -0.76
N GLN A 57 -16.55 -2.02 -2.10
CA GLN A 57 -15.31 -1.89 -2.85
C GLN A 57 -14.64 -0.52 -2.66
N TYR A 58 -15.42 0.57 -2.66
CA TYR A 58 -14.94 1.92 -2.39
C TYR A 58 -14.25 2.01 -1.02
N SER A 59 -14.91 1.49 0.01
CA SER A 59 -14.43 1.52 1.39
C SER A 59 -13.14 0.70 1.54
N PHE A 60 -13.09 -0.51 0.96
CA PHE A 60 -11.89 -1.34 0.96
C PHE A 60 -10.72 -0.69 0.20
N ALA A 61 -11.00 -0.07 -0.95
CA ALA A 61 -9.97 0.59 -1.74
C ALA A 61 -9.30 1.74 -0.97
N ILE A 62 -10.07 2.57 -0.28
CA ILE A 62 -9.52 3.64 0.57
C ILE A 62 -8.68 3.08 1.71
N ALA A 63 -9.17 2.03 2.39
CA ALA A 63 -8.44 1.38 3.47
C ALA A 63 -7.08 0.86 2.99
N ILE A 64 -7.06 0.15 1.86
CA ILE A 64 -5.83 -0.45 1.32
C ILE A 64 -4.87 0.62 0.79
N ILE A 65 -5.35 1.67 0.13
CA ILE A 65 -4.51 2.79 -0.31
C ILE A 65 -3.83 3.46 0.90
N THR A 66 -4.60 3.72 1.96
CA THR A 66 -4.08 4.37 3.17
C THR A 66 -3.04 3.49 3.86
N PHE A 67 -3.36 2.22 4.05
CA PHE A 67 -2.45 1.24 4.65
C PHE A 67 -1.16 1.07 3.83
N SER A 68 -1.29 0.96 2.51
CA SER A 68 -0.15 0.84 1.60
C SER A 68 0.76 2.07 1.66
N SER A 69 0.17 3.27 1.75
CA SER A 69 0.92 4.52 1.90
C SER A 69 1.76 4.53 3.18
N ILE A 70 1.20 4.07 4.30
CA ILE A 70 1.91 3.95 5.58
C ILE A 70 3.06 2.94 5.47
N ILE A 71 2.82 1.76 4.89
CA ILE A 71 3.88 0.75 4.70
C ILE A 71 5.01 1.28 3.82
N ILE A 72 4.71 2.01 2.75
CA ILE A 72 5.74 2.59 1.88
C ILE A 72 6.60 3.58 2.66
N LEU A 73 6.01 4.47 3.45
CA LEU A 73 6.75 5.45 4.27
C LEU A 73 7.67 4.77 5.30
N ILE A 74 7.14 3.79 6.04
CA ILE A 74 7.91 3.06 7.05
C ILE A 74 9.00 2.20 6.38
N GLY A 75 8.63 1.49 5.30
CA GLY A 75 9.51 0.61 4.57
C GLY A 75 10.67 1.36 3.94
N THR A 76 10.42 2.47 3.26
CA THR A 76 11.47 3.33 2.70
C THR A 76 12.41 3.88 3.78
N TYR A 77 11.87 4.34 4.92
CA TYR A 77 12.69 4.81 6.04
C TYR A 77 13.61 3.71 6.60
N ILE A 78 13.06 2.51 6.86
CA ILE A 78 13.83 1.38 7.37
C ILE A 78 14.86 0.90 6.34
N SER A 79 14.48 0.83 5.07
CA SER A 79 15.39 0.45 3.99
C SER A 79 16.55 1.44 3.87
N TYR A 80 16.28 2.75 3.92
CA TYR A 80 17.30 3.79 3.90
C TYR A 80 18.26 3.70 5.10
N ALA A 81 17.73 3.59 6.32
CA ALA A 81 18.54 3.43 7.52
C ALA A 81 19.39 2.15 7.47
N GLY A 82 18.80 1.06 6.97
CA GLY A 82 19.48 -0.20 6.72
C GLY A 82 20.65 -0.08 5.76
N PHE A 83 20.45 0.47 4.57
CA PHE A 83 21.52 0.68 3.59
C PHE A 83 22.62 1.61 4.11
N LYS A 84 22.25 2.68 4.84
CA LYS A 84 23.20 3.57 5.49
C LYS A 84 24.08 2.82 6.50
N SER A 85 23.51 1.93 7.30
CA SER A 85 24.27 1.12 8.27
C SER A 85 25.29 0.18 7.62
N TRP A 86 25.00 -0.32 6.42
CA TRP A 86 25.93 -1.21 5.70
C TRP A 86 27.17 -0.48 5.23
N LYS A 87 27.03 0.80 4.84
CA LYS A 87 28.14 1.64 4.40
C LYS A 87 29.13 1.91 5.54
N TYR A 88 28.64 2.27 6.73
CA TYR A 88 29.50 2.50 7.90
C TYR A 88 30.29 1.27 8.33
N ASN A 89 29.71 0.07 8.24
CA ASN A 89 30.42 -1.17 8.55
C ASN A 89 31.48 -1.55 7.50
N ALA A 90 31.47 -0.94 6.31
CA ALA A 90 32.43 -1.19 5.25
C ALA A 90 33.59 -0.16 5.23
N THR A 91 33.54 0.86 6.07
CA THR A 91 34.55 1.94 6.12
C THR A 91 35.46 1.90 7.35
N ILE A 92 35.34 0.86 8.18
CA ILE A 92 36.22 0.55 9.33
C ILE A 92 36.93 -0.76 9.00
#